data_AF-A0A529MDX5-F1
#
_entry.id   AF-A0A529MDX5-F1
#
_cell.length_a   1.000
_cell.length_b   1.000
_cell.length_c   1.000
_cell.angle_alpha   90.00
_cell.angle_beta   90.00
_cell.angle_gamma   90.00
#
_symmetry.space_group_name_H-M   'P 1'
#
loop_
_entity.id
_entity.type
_entity.pdbx_description
1 polymer ?
#
loop_
_entity_poly.entity_id
_entity_poly.type
_entity_poly.pdbx_seq_one_letter_code
_entity_poly.pdbx_strand_id
1 'polypeptide(L)' 'MDPRPNSPEARDISYHMHGYTNARKHQETGPLVIEKGDGVYVEDIA' A
#
# COMPACT_ATOMS: atom_id res chain seq x y z
N MET A 1 -5.16 -2.18 23.46
CA MET A 1 -4.78 -1.28 22.35
C MET A 1 -4.30 -2.17 21.23
N ASP A 2 -5.01 -2.19 20.12
CA ASP A 2 -4.55 -2.89 18.91
C ASP A 2 -3.23 -2.23 18.47
N PRO A 3 -2.13 -2.98 18.26
CA PRO A 3 -0.90 -2.38 17.76
C PRO A 3 -1.19 -1.77 16.40
N ARG A 4 -1.20 -0.43 16.33
CA ARG A 4 -1.31 0.31 15.06
C ARG A 4 -0.02 0.06 14.28
N PRO A 5 -0.01 -0.81 13.26
CA PRO A 5 1.21 -1.11 12.55
C PRO A 5 1.56 0.12 11.71
N ASN A 6 2.85 0.46 11.65
CA ASN A 6 3.32 1.71 11.06
C ASN A 6 4.09 1.51 9.74
N SER A 7 4.06 0.31 9.15
CA SER A 7 4.56 0.13 7.80
C SER A 7 3.69 0.93 6.81
N PRO A 8 4.24 1.34 5.64
CA PRO A 8 3.48 2.06 4.61
C PRO A 8 2.20 1.33 4.21
N GLU A 9 2.26 0.01 4.03
CA GLU A 9 1.16 -0.85 3.61
C GLU A 9 0.07 -0.93 4.67
N ALA A 10 0.45 -1.12 5.95
CA ALA A 10 -0.54 -1.21 7.03
C ALA A 10 -1.29 0.11 7.23
N ARG A 11 -0.59 1.24 7.06
CA ARG A 11 -1.20 2.57 7.12
C ARG A 11 -2.11 2.81 5.91
N ASP A 12 -1.70 2.39 4.73
CA ASP A 12 -2.51 2.47 3.51
C ASP A 12 -3.81 1.67 3.66
N ILE A 13 -3.73 0.40 4.06
CA ILE A 13 -4.90 -0.47 4.34
C ILE A 13 -5.86 0.18 5.34
N SER A 14 -5.31 0.84 6.36
CA SER A 14 -6.11 1.41 7.46
C SER A 14 -6.84 2.70 7.09
N TYR A 15 -6.32 3.49 6.14
CA TYR A 15 -6.76 4.87 5.98
C TYR A 15 -6.99 5.33 4.54
N HIS A 16 -6.55 4.59 3.52
CA HIS A 16 -6.63 5.01 2.12
C HIS A 16 -7.64 4.17 1.33
N MET A 17 -8.62 4.84 0.71
CA MET A 17 -9.59 4.19 -0.17
C MET A 17 -9.15 4.33 -1.62
N HIS A 18 -8.69 3.23 -2.22
CA HIS A 18 -8.18 3.21 -3.60
C HIS A 18 -9.30 3.24 -4.64
N GLY A 19 -9.08 4.01 -5.71
CA GLY A 19 -9.95 4.01 -6.88
C GLY A 19 -9.73 2.76 -7.74
N TYR A 20 -10.79 2.27 -8.39
CA TYR A 20 -10.74 1.07 -9.24
C TYR A 20 -10.19 -0.21 -8.57
N THR A 21 -10.29 -0.31 -7.24
CA THR A 21 -9.79 -1.45 -6.47
C THR A 21 -10.93 -2.13 -5.71
N ASN A 22 -10.89 -3.46 -5.62
CA ASN A 22 -11.76 -4.18 -4.67
C ASN A 22 -11.26 -3.93 -3.24
N ALA A 23 -11.96 -3.10 -2.48
CA ALA A 23 -11.56 -2.69 -1.14
C ALA A 23 -11.41 -3.86 -0.15
N ARG A 24 -12.26 -4.90 -0.23
CA ARG A 24 -12.14 -6.08 0.64
C ARG A 24 -10.92 -6.89 0.30
N LYS A 25 -10.62 -7.04 -0.99
CA LYS A 25 -9.43 -7.75 -1.41
C LYS A 25 -8.15 -7.01 -1.01
N HIS A 26 -8.15 -5.68 -1.15
CA HIS A 26 -7.04 -4.81 -0.75
C HIS A 26 -6.70 -4.93 0.74
N GLN A 27 -7.70 -5.08 1.61
CA GLN A 27 -7.47 -5.28 3.05
C GLN A 27 -6.73 -6.59 3.36
N GLU A 28 -6.88 -7.62 2.53
CA GLU A 28 -6.20 -8.90 2.69
C GLU A 28 -4.79 -8.91 2.09
N THR A 29 -4.62 -8.30 0.92
CA THR A 29 -3.38 -8.39 0.13
C THR A 29 -2.43 -7.22 0.31
N GLY A 30 -2.96 -6.05 0.69
CA GLY A 30 -2.23 -4.79 0.72
C GLY A 30 -1.95 -4.19 -0.66
N PRO A 31 -1.41 -2.96 -0.68
CA PRO A 31 -0.91 -2.29 -1.89
C PRO A 31 0.45 -2.84 -2.35
N LEU A 32 0.79 -2.58 -3.61
CA LEU A 32 2.17 -2.50 -4.08
C LEU A 32 2.62 -1.04 -3.98
N VAL A 33 3.59 -0.76 -3.11
CA VAL A 33 4.08 0.61 -2.87
C VAL A 33 5.31 0.87 -3.73
N ILE A 34 5.26 1.91 -4.56
CA ILE A 34 6.37 2.34 -5.41
C ILE A 34 7.16 3.43 -4.69
N GLU A 35 8.48 3.26 -4.55
CA GLU A 35 9.37 4.20 -3.85
C GLU A 35 9.99 5.22 -4.80
N LYS A 36 10.42 4.78 -5.99
CA LYS A 36 11.27 5.57 -6.88
C LYS A 36 10.98 5.29 -8.37
N GLY A 37 11.34 6.26 -9.22
CA GLY A 37 11.38 6.11 -10.68
C GLY A 37 12.72 6.54 -11.29
N ASP A 38 13.13 5.88 -12.36
CA ASP A 38 14.28 6.23 -13.21
C ASP A 38 13.93 6.02 -14.70
N GLY A 39 13.78 7.13 -15.42
CA GLY A 39 13.31 7.11 -16.80
C GLY A 39 11.95 6.42 -16.94
N VAL A 40 11.94 5.27 -17.63
CA VAL A 40 10.74 4.44 -17.83
C VAL A 40 10.54 3.36 -16.77
N TYR A 41 11.47 3.23 -15.82
CA TYR A 41 11.48 2.20 -14.80
C TYR A 41 11.03 2.74 -13.44
N VAL A 42 10.49 1.84 -12.61
CA VAL A 42 10.11 2.11 -11.22
C VAL A 42 10.62 1.02 -10.30
N GLU A 43 10.88 1.38 -9.05
CA GLU A 43 11.34 0.50 -7.97
C GLU A 43 10.31 0.53 -6.83
N ASP A 44 9.91 -0.64 -6.34
CA ASP A 44 9.07 -0.80 -5.15
C ASP A 44 9.88 -0.69 -3.85
N ILE A 45 9.19 -0.63 -2.71
CA ILE A 45 9.83 -0.72 -1.39
C ILE A 45 10.27 -2.17 -1.10
N ALA A 46 11.46 -2.32 -0.51
CA ALA A 46 12.05 -3.61 -0.15
C ALA A 46 11.48 -4.23 1.14
#